data_AF-A0A1I6KLX5-F1
#
_entry.id   AF-A0A1I6KLX5-F1
#
_cell.length_a   1.000
_cell.length_b   1.000
_cell.length_c   1.000
_cell.angle_alpha   90.00
_cell.angle_beta   90.00
_cell.angle_gamma   90.00
#
_symmetry.space_group_name_H-M   'P 1'
#
loop_
_entity.id
_entity.type
_entity.pdbx_description
1 polymer ?
#
loop_
_entity_poly.entity_id
_entity_poly.type
_entity_poly.pdbx_seq_one_letter_code
_entity_poly.pdbx_strand_id
1 'polypeptide(L)'
;MEQYEREFLEAVAANLAASIASGMRSTTDEDLFEDETTLTAAGRMWARGYLTGRLSIVRSGTTGNPNLSADDLEAVAALIDQNESDIAAQLYG
;
A
#
# COMPACT_ATOMS: atom_id res chain seq x y z
N MET A 1 -11.69 -6.69 10.31
CA MET A 1 -10.23 -6.67 10.52
C MET A 1 -9.95 -6.91 11.98
N GLU A 2 -9.14 -7.92 12.27
CA GLU A 2 -8.67 -8.26 13.60
C GLU A 2 -7.57 -7.30 14.07
N GLN A 3 -7.32 -7.20 15.38
CA GLN A 3 -6.35 -6.25 15.93
C GLN A 3 -4.92 -6.47 15.41
N TYR A 4 -4.47 -7.72 15.30
CA TYR A 4 -3.13 -8.03 14.79
C TYR A 4 -2.97 -7.68 13.29
N GLU A 5 -4.06 -7.74 12.52
CA GLU A 5 -4.05 -7.32 11.11
C GLU A 5 -3.89 -5.79 11.01
N ARG A 6 -4.56 -5.06 11.91
CA ARG A 6 -4.41 -3.60 12.01
C ARG A 6 -3.00 -3.20 12.44
N GLU A 7 -2.45 -3.80 13.49
CA GLU A 7 -1.08 -3.54 13.96
C GLU A 7 -0.04 -3.87 12.89
N PHE A 8 -0.24 -4.95 12.12
CA PHE A 8 0.58 -5.26 10.96
C PHE A 8 0.45 -4.18 9.87
N LEU A 9 -0.77 -3.77 9.53
CA LEU A 9 -0.99 -2.73 8.52
C LEU A 9 -0.41 -1.38 8.95
N GLU A 10 -0.47 -1.02 10.23
CA GLU A 10 0.14 0.20 10.78
C GLU A 10 1.68 0.13 10.78
N ALA A 11 2.27 -1.03 11.10
CA ALA A 11 3.72 -1.24 11.04
C ALA A 11 4.24 -1.28 9.59
N VAL A 12 3.45 -1.86 8.67
CA VAL A 12 3.70 -1.75 7.24
C VAL A 12 3.45 -0.31 6.81
N ALA A 13 2.52 0.46 7.39
CA ALA A 13 2.22 1.85 7.05
C ALA A 13 3.35 2.82 7.41
N ALA A 14 3.92 2.68 8.60
CA ALA A 14 5.12 3.41 9.01
C ALA A 14 6.33 3.14 8.08
N ASN A 15 6.31 2.00 7.37
CA ASN A 15 7.29 1.62 6.35
C ASN A 15 6.69 1.58 4.94
N LEU A 16 5.46 2.09 4.74
CA LEU A 16 4.67 1.87 3.51
C LEU A 16 5.34 2.71 2.44
N ALA A 17 5.56 3.98 2.73
CA ALA A 17 6.13 4.94 1.80
C ALA A 17 7.46 4.45 1.23
N ALA A 18 8.40 4.03 2.10
CA ALA A 18 9.70 3.52 1.67
C ALA A 18 9.61 2.16 0.93
N SER A 19 8.80 1.21 1.42
CA SER A 19 8.70 -0.12 0.81
C SER A 19 7.91 -0.11 -0.50
N ILE A 20 6.86 0.70 -0.57
CA ILE A 20 6.05 0.96 -1.76
C ILE A 20 6.91 1.69 -2.78
N ALA A 21 7.60 2.78 -2.41
CA ALA A 21 8.50 3.48 -3.31
C ALA A 21 9.61 2.57 -3.84
N SER A 22 10.21 1.73 -2.97
CA SER A 22 11.21 0.75 -3.39
C SER A 22 10.67 -0.28 -4.39
N GLY A 23 9.46 -0.80 -4.18
CA GLY A 23 8.84 -1.73 -5.12
C GLY A 23 8.40 -1.04 -6.41
N MET A 24 7.92 0.19 -6.35
CA MET A 24 7.53 0.98 -7.52
C MET A 24 8.73 1.23 -8.44
N ARG A 25 9.87 1.66 -7.88
CA ARG A 25 11.13 1.86 -8.62
C ARG A 25 11.63 0.61 -9.35
N SER A 26 11.28 -0.60 -8.88
CA SER A 26 11.72 -1.85 -9.50
C SER A 26 10.80 -2.39 -10.60
N THR A 27 9.63 -1.78 -10.83
CA THR A 27 8.54 -2.49 -11.54
C THR A 27 7.99 -1.79 -12.78
N THR A 28 8.23 -0.49 -13.02
CA THR A 28 7.61 0.20 -14.18
C THR A 28 8.52 1.25 -14.84
N ASP A 29 8.34 1.44 -16.15
CA ASP A 29 8.82 2.60 -16.94
C ASP A 29 7.78 3.76 -16.95
N GLU A 30 6.70 3.65 -16.16
CA GLU A 30 5.62 4.65 -16.11
C GLU A 30 5.86 5.68 -15.00
N ASP A 31 5.47 6.95 -15.23
CA ASP A 31 5.46 7.98 -14.20
C ASP A 31 4.39 7.66 -13.14
N LEU A 32 4.84 7.33 -11.92
CA LEU A 32 3.96 6.93 -10.82
C LEU A 32 3.65 8.07 -9.84
N PHE A 33 4.27 9.24 -10.02
CA PHE A 33 4.02 10.44 -9.23
C PHE A 33 3.93 11.67 -10.14
N GLU A 34 3.15 12.67 -9.70
CA GLU A 34 2.98 13.94 -10.40
C GLU A 34 3.94 15.00 -9.84
N ASP A 35 4.12 15.00 -8.51
CA ASP A 35 5.01 15.90 -7.77
C ASP A 35 5.48 15.24 -6.47
N GLU A 36 6.21 15.99 -5.63
CA GLU A 36 6.74 15.54 -4.34
C GLU A 36 5.66 15.09 -3.33
N THR A 37 4.38 15.34 -3.60
CA THR A 37 3.27 15.08 -2.68
C THR A 37 2.09 14.30 -3.29
N THR A 38 2.11 14.05 -4.61
CA THR A 38 0.95 13.54 -5.34
C THR A 38 1.32 12.33 -6.19
N LEU A 39 0.57 11.23 -6.06
CA LEU A 39 0.70 10.06 -6.91
C LEU A 39 -0.22 10.18 -8.14
N THR A 40 0.24 9.63 -9.27
CA THR A 40 -0.64 9.46 -10.43
C THR A 40 -1.74 8.42 -10.12
N ALA A 41 -2.75 8.33 -10.98
CA ALA A 41 -3.74 7.25 -10.88
C ALA A 41 -3.09 5.85 -10.93
N ALA A 42 -2.05 5.69 -11.75
CA ALA A 42 -1.25 4.46 -11.83
C ALA A 42 -0.48 4.21 -10.52
N GLY A 43 0.17 5.24 -9.95
CA GLY A 43 0.86 5.14 -8.66
C GLY A 43 -0.07 4.72 -7.52
N ARG A 44 -1.27 5.32 -7.43
CA ARG A 44 -2.29 4.93 -6.45
C ARG A 44 -2.76 3.49 -6.64
N MET A 45 -3.01 3.08 -7.88
CA MET A 45 -3.40 1.70 -8.18
C MET A 45 -2.31 0.70 -7.75
N TRP A 46 -1.05 0.99 -8.06
CA TRP A 46 0.08 0.16 -7.68
C TRP A 46 0.21 0.05 -6.16
N ALA A 47 0.19 1.18 -5.46
CA ALA A 47 0.31 1.24 -3.99
C ALA A 47 -0.81 0.44 -3.29
N ARG A 48 -2.05 0.55 -3.78
CA ARG A 48 -3.19 -0.24 -3.31
C ARG A 48 -2.99 -1.73 -3.57
N GLY A 49 -2.52 -2.11 -4.75
CA GLY A 49 -2.22 -3.50 -5.10
C GLY A 49 -1.17 -4.12 -4.18
N TYR A 50 -0.10 -3.38 -3.90
CA TYR A 50 0.96 -3.80 -2.97
C TYR A 50 0.40 -4.12 -1.59
N LEU A 51 -0.34 -3.17 -0.99
CA LEU A 51 -0.87 -3.34 0.36
C LEU A 51 -1.93 -4.44 0.44
N THR A 52 -2.76 -4.55 -0.58
CA THR A 52 -3.74 -5.65 -0.73
C THR A 52 -3.04 -7.01 -0.76
N GLY A 53 -1.94 -7.14 -1.51
CA GLY A 53 -1.13 -8.37 -1.55
C GLY A 53 -0.54 -8.74 -0.19
N ARG A 54 -0.02 -7.75 0.56
CA ARG A 54 0.51 -7.96 1.92
C ARG A 54 -0.58 -8.43 2.88
N LEU A 55 -1.77 -7.83 2.82
CA LEU A 55 -2.91 -8.25 3.65
C LEU A 55 -3.33 -9.70 3.34
N SER A 56 -3.38 -10.07 2.06
CA SER A 56 -3.70 -11.43 1.63
C SER A 56 -2.70 -12.47 2.15
N ILE A 57 -1.39 -12.16 2.13
CA ILE A 57 -0.34 -13.03 2.68
C ILE A 57 -0.53 -13.25 4.19
N VAL A 58 -0.77 -12.18 4.96
CA VAL A 58 -0.99 -12.29 6.40
C VAL A 58 -2.20 -13.15 6.71
N ARG A 59 -3.31 -12.94 6.01
CA ARG A 59 -4.51 -13.76 6.20
C ARG A 59 -4.31 -15.22 5.84
N SER A 60 -3.59 -15.49 4.75
CA SER A 60 -3.22 -16.86 4.38
C SER A 60 -2.41 -17.53 5.48
N GLY A 61 -1.46 -16.82 6.10
CA GLY A 61 -0.62 -17.36 7.18
C GLY A 61 -1.31 -17.54 8.53
N THR A 62 -2.43 -16.85 8.78
CA THR A 62 -3.10 -16.81 10.09
C THR A 62 -4.42 -17.57 10.12
N THR A 63 -5.26 -17.39 9.09
CA THR A 63 -6.58 -18.01 8.99
C THR A 63 -6.64 -19.11 7.93
N GLY A 64 -5.60 -19.23 7.09
CA GLY A 64 -5.59 -20.12 5.93
C GLY A 64 -6.46 -19.63 4.76
N ASN A 65 -7.15 -18.49 4.91
CA ASN A 65 -8.04 -17.94 3.89
C ASN A 65 -7.57 -16.56 3.42
N PRO A 66 -7.03 -16.43 2.19
CA PRO A 66 -6.53 -15.15 1.67
C PRO A 66 -7.63 -14.19 1.22
N ASN A 67 -8.92 -14.56 1.30
CA ASN A 67 -10.01 -13.75 0.77
C ASN A 67 -10.15 -12.43 1.54
N LEU A 68 -10.26 -11.34 0.78
CA LEU A 68 -10.46 -9.98 1.27
C LEU A 68 -11.89 -9.53 0.96
N SER A 69 -12.52 -8.86 1.92
CA SER A 69 -13.84 -8.26 1.73
C SER A 69 -13.74 -6.91 1.03
N ALA A 70 -14.89 -6.35 0.63
CA ALA A 70 -14.95 -4.97 0.13
C ALA A 70 -14.46 -3.96 1.19
N ASP A 71 -14.85 -4.15 2.45
CA ASP A 71 -14.44 -3.29 3.57
C ASP A 71 -12.92 -3.33 3.78
N ASP A 72 -12.28 -4.48 3.56
CA ASP A 72 -10.82 -4.59 3.65
C ASP A 72 -10.13 -3.76 2.55
N LEU A 73 -10.68 -3.78 1.34
CA LEU A 73 -10.17 -3.01 0.20
C LEU A 73 -10.39 -1.50 0.40
N GLU A 74 -11.52 -1.11 0.98
CA GLU A 74 -11.81 0.28 1.33
C GLU A 74 -10.87 0.80 2.42
N ALA A 75 -10.59 -0.03 3.44
CA ALA A 75 -9.61 0.30 4.47
C ALA A 75 -8.20 0.47 3.89
N VAL A 76 -7.80 -0.40 2.96
CA VAL A 76 -6.53 -0.28 2.23
C VAL A 76 -6.48 1.02 1.43
N ALA A 77 -7.55 1.37 0.70
CA ALA A 77 -7.61 2.61 -0.06
C ALA A 77 -7.47 3.84 0.85
N ALA A 78 -8.19 3.88 1.97
CA ALA A 78 -8.11 4.96 2.94
C ALA A 78 -6.71 5.13 3.53
N LEU A 79 -5.98 4.03 3.78
CA LEU A 79 -4.60 4.08 4.25
C LEU A 79 -3.66 4.65 3.18
N ILE A 80 -3.83 4.29 1.91
CA ILE A 80 -3.04 4.88 0.82
C ILE A 80 -3.32 6.38 0.71
N ASP A 81 -4.59 6.78 0.73
CA ASP A 81 -4.97 8.19 0.59
C ASP A 81 -4.44 9.04 1.76
N GLN A 82 -4.39 8.49 2.98
CA GLN A 82 -3.82 9.16 4.16
C GLN A 82 -2.29 9.34 4.08
N ASN A 83 -1.59 8.44 3.39
CA ASN A 83 -0.12 8.41 3.32
C ASN A 83 0.41 8.79 1.93
N GLU A 84 -0.44 9.31 1.04
CA GLU A 84 -0.11 9.57 -0.36
C GLU A 84 1.11 10.48 -0.50
N SER A 85 1.11 11.58 0.26
CA SER A 85 2.20 12.57 0.23
C SER A 85 3.55 11.98 0.65
N ASP A 86 3.58 11.15 1.69
CA ASP A 86 4.81 10.50 2.13
C ASP A 86 5.31 9.48 1.10
N ILE A 87 4.41 8.73 0.45
CA ILE A 87 4.76 7.78 -0.62
C ILE A 87 5.34 8.53 -1.83
N ALA A 88 4.70 9.61 -2.25
CA ALA A 88 5.16 10.43 -3.38
C ALA A 88 6.54 11.07 -3.10
N ALA A 89 6.74 11.61 -1.90
CA ALA A 89 8.01 12.19 -1.49
C ALA A 89 9.15 11.14 -1.52
N GLN A 90 8.86 9.90 -1.13
CA GLN A 90 9.82 8.79 -1.20
C GLN A 90 10.16 8.37 -2.63
N LEU A 91 9.30 8.63 -3.63
CA LEU A 91 9.55 8.33 -5.04
C LEU A 91 10.36 9.42 -5.75
N TYR A 92 10.13 10.68 -5.37
CA TYR A 92 10.83 11.84 -5.94
C TYR A 92 12.33 11.86 -5.60
N GLY A 93 12.69 11.38 -4.40
CA GLY A 93 14.07 11.33 -3.89
C GLY A 93 15.00 10.37 -4.62
#